data_AF-X1G0R7-F1
#
_entry.id   AF-X1G0R7-F1
#
_cell.length_a   1.000
_cell.length_b   1.000
_cell.length_c   1.000
_cell.angle_alpha   90.00
_cell.angle_beta   90.00
_cell.angle_gamma   90.00
#
_symmetry.space_group_name_H-M   'P 1'
#
loop_
_entity.id
_entity.type
_entity.pdbx_description
1 polymer ?
#
loop_
_entity_poly.entity_id
_entity_poly.type
_entity_poly.pdbx_seq_one_letter_code
_entity_poly.pdbx_strand_id
1 'polypeptide(L)'
;MNNKNEIVEQSNLAFNFVEKLYLESSYLIKEIAGILNEEEEKFVIGKPSGYGISTTSSRGLEVNNVRLWLLKKFSVFFIPEEKTALRGGGTITKIDKDLKILYLRIVLNDKNIKEPVVCFGVLYNIEKKSKTKWFSKFEQAMSNLEYNDYKVFKDIKKIDYENIYIKVQGELIKNSLFEITDSESIVKKIINPSLKLFRKH
;
A
#
# COMPACT_ATOMS: atom_id res chain seq x y z
N MET A 1 -9.05 -16.19 39.17
CA MET A 1 -7.95 -15.47 38.50
C MET A 1 -7.49 -16.35 37.36
N ASN A 2 -7.48 -15.85 36.12
CA ASN A 2 -6.88 -16.57 35.00
C ASN A 2 -5.48 -17.05 35.38
N ASN A 3 -5.12 -18.27 34.99
CA ASN A 3 -3.82 -18.84 35.28
C ASN A 3 -2.74 -17.91 34.67
N LYS A 4 -1.85 -17.38 35.51
CA LYS A 4 -0.78 -16.46 35.08
C LYS A 4 0.00 -17.02 33.89
N ASN A 5 0.26 -18.33 33.89
CA ASN A 5 1.01 -19.00 32.82
C ASN A 5 0.22 -19.00 31.51
N GLU A 6 -1.09 -19.23 31.57
CA GLU A 6 -1.98 -19.19 30.41
C GLU A 6 -2.04 -17.79 29.80
N ILE A 7 -2.11 -16.72 30.61
CA ILE A 7 -2.07 -15.34 30.12
C ILE A 7 -0.75 -15.04 29.38
N VAL A 8 0.37 -15.48 29.95
CA VAL A 8 1.70 -15.31 29.33
C VAL A 8 1.76 -16.04 28.00
N GLU A 9 1.27 -17.28 27.95
CA GLU A 9 1.23 -18.08 26.72
C GLU A 9 0.37 -17.42 25.63
N GLN A 10 -0.86 -17.00 25.96
CA GLN A 10 -1.75 -16.33 25.02
C GLN A 10 -1.17 -15.01 24.50
N SER A 11 -0.47 -14.27 25.36
CA SER A 11 0.21 -13.03 24.97
C SER A 11 1.31 -13.32 23.94
N ASN A 12 2.15 -14.33 24.18
CA ASN A 12 3.21 -14.73 23.25
C ASN A 12 2.63 -15.23 21.92
N LEU A 13 1.58 -16.04 21.95
CA LEU A 13 0.90 -16.52 20.74
C LEU A 13 0.35 -15.37 19.90
N ALA A 14 -0.24 -14.35 20.54
CA ALA A 14 -0.75 -13.18 19.84
C ALA A 14 0.37 -12.39 19.13
N PHE A 15 1.48 -12.13 19.81
CA PHE A 15 2.62 -11.42 19.20
C PHE A 15 3.27 -12.23 18.07
N ASN A 16 3.48 -13.54 18.27
CA ASN A 16 4.03 -14.43 17.24
C ASN A 16 3.13 -14.46 16.00
N PHE A 17 1.81 -14.48 16.20
CA PHE A 17 0.85 -14.46 15.09
C PHE A 17 0.92 -13.15 14.30
N VAL A 18 0.97 -12.01 14.99
CA VAL A 18 1.09 -10.68 14.35
C VAL A 18 2.41 -10.57 13.58
N GLU A 19 3.52 -11.00 14.17
CA GLU A 19 4.83 -10.98 13.51
C GLU A 19 4.84 -11.85 12.26
N LYS A 20 4.33 -13.08 12.34
CA LYS A 20 4.18 -13.96 11.18
C LYS A 20 3.33 -13.31 10.10
N LEU A 21 2.18 -12.73 10.45
CA LEU A 21 1.29 -12.08 9.50
C LEU A 21 1.98 -10.90 8.77
N TYR A 22 2.81 -10.13 9.46
CA TYR A 22 3.60 -9.06 8.83
C TYR A 22 4.71 -9.60 7.94
N LEU A 23 5.37 -10.68 8.36
CA LEU A 23 6.40 -11.34 7.57
C LEU A 23 5.84 -11.86 6.24
N GLU A 24 4.72 -12.59 6.29
CA GLU A 24 4.03 -13.11 5.10
C GLU A 24 3.56 -11.97 4.19
N SER A 25 3.01 -10.90 4.76
CA SER A 25 2.65 -9.70 3.99
C SER A 25 3.86 -9.08 3.27
N SER A 26 5.04 -9.10 3.93
CA SER A 26 6.28 -8.60 3.33
C SER A 26 6.79 -9.51 2.20
N TYR A 27 6.64 -10.83 2.33
CA TYR A 27 7.02 -11.78 1.29
C TYR A 27 6.12 -11.65 0.07
N LEU A 28 4.80 -11.53 0.27
CA LEU A 28 3.86 -11.24 -0.82
C LEU A 28 4.24 -9.97 -1.58
N ILE A 29 4.57 -8.88 -0.88
CA ILE A 29 5.01 -7.63 -1.52
C ILE A 29 6.30 -7.85 -2.34
N LYS A 30 7.26 -8.61 -1.80
CA LYS A 30 8.53 -8.89 -2.50
C LYS A 30 8.34 -9.77 -3.73
N GLU A 31 7.46 -10.75 -3.66
CA GLU A 31 7.14 -11.62 -4.79
C GLU A 31 6.45 -10.83 -5.91
N ILE A 32 5.46 -10.01 -5.56
CA ILE A 32 4.84 -9.05 -6.50
C ILE A 32 5.90 -8.13 -7.12
N ALA A 33 6.82 -7.59 -6.31
CA ALA A 33 7.89 -6.72 -6.80
C ALA A 33 8.82 -7.46 -7.77
N GLY A 34 9.16 -8.72 -7.50
CA GLY A 34 9.99 -9.56 -8.36
C GLY A 34 9.34 -9.77 -9.73
N ILE A 35 8.06 -10.17 -9.74
CA ILE A 35 7.31 -10.40 -10.98
C ILE A 35 7.20 -9.10 -11.78
N LEU A 36 6.83 -7.98 -11.15
CA LEU A 36 6.67 -6.70 -11.86
C LEU A 36 7.99 -6.13 -12.42
N ASN A 37 9.14 -6.53 -11.86
CA ASN A 37 10.45 -6.14 -12.36
C ASN A 37 10.84 -6.89 -13.64
N GLU A 38 10.17 -8.02 -13.93
CA GLU A 38 10.35 -8.80 -15.17
C GLU A 38 9.40 -8.37 -16.29
N GLU A 39 8.43 -7.50 -16.00
CA GLU A 39 7.51 -6.92 -17.00
C GLU A 39 8.20 -5.88 -17.88
N GLU A 40 7.58 -5.55 -19.01
CA GLU A 40 8.09 -4.59 -20.01
C GLU A 40 8.48 -3.23 -19.39
N GLU A 41 7.66 -2.72 -18.47
CA GLU A 41 7.87 -1.44 -17.79
C GLU A 41 8.91 -1.50 -16.65
N LYS A 42 9.37 -2.71 -16.28
CA LYS A 42 10.33 -2.99 -15.20
C LYS A 42 10.03 -2.21 -13.92
N PHE A 43 8.89 -2.50 -13.30
CA PHE A 43 8.47 -1.63 -12.19
C PHE A 43 9.38 -1.76 -10.98
N VAL A 44 9.70 -0.62 -10.37
CA VAL A 44 10.44 -0.54 -9.11
C VAL A 44 9.55 -0.04 -7.99
N ILE A 45 9.71 -0.61 -6.81
CA ILE A 45 8.94 -0.17 -5.63
C ILE A 45 9.37 1.24 -5.20
N GLY A 46 8.39 2.13 -5.05
CA GLY A 46 8.58 3.51 -4.62
C GLY A 46 8.93 3.59 -3.13
N LYS A 47 9.98 4.35 -2.81
CA LYS A 47 10.63 4.35 -1.49
C LYS A 47 10.80 5.77 -0.94
N PRO A 48 10.01 6.20 0.07
CA PRO A 48 10.19 7.50 0.69
C PRO A 48 11.54 7.64 1.42
N SER A 49 12.07 6.56 1.99
CA SER A 49 13.44 6.47 2.52
C SER A 49 13.72 5.01 2.88
N GLY A 50 14.76 4.39 2.30
CA GLY A 50 14.97 2.95 2.47
C GLY A 50 13.79 2.10 1.94
N TYR A 51 13.68 0.85 2.37
CA TYR A 51 12.55 -0.03 2.02
C TYR A 51 11.31 0.31 2.90
N GLY A 52 10.73 1.49 2.70
CA GLY A 52 9.62 2.00 3.49
C GLY A 52 8.24 1.60 2.94
N ILE A 53 7.33 1.17 3.82
CA ILE A 53 5.90 0.99 3.56
C ILE A 53 5.11 2.22 4.04
N SER A 54 4.02 2.58 3.36
CA SER A 54 3.11 3.63 3.84
C SER A 54 2.07 3.02 4.79
N THR A 55 1.98 3.60 5.99
CA THR A 55 1.21 3.07 7.12
C THR A 55 0.57 4.19 7.95
N THR A 56 -0.45 3.86 8.75
CA THR A 56 -1.03 4.77 9.74
C THR A 56 -0.85 4.18 11.12
N SER A 57 -0.09 4.86 11.99
CA SER A 57 0.04 4.52 13.41
C SER A 57 -0.05 5.76 14.29
N SER A 58 -0.37 5.58 15.57
CA SER A 58 -0.41 6.66 16.56
C SER A 58 0.44 6.32 17.78
N ARG A 59 0.94 7.35 18.47
CA ARG A 59 1.65 7.25 19.76
C ARG A 59 0.88 7.89 20.91
N GLY A 60 -0.33 8.39 20.67
CA GLY A 60 -1.16 9.03 21.70
C GLY A 60 -1.82 8.01 22.63
N LEU A 61 -1.99 8.39 23.91
CA LEU A 61 -2.60 7.57 24.95
C LEU A 61 -4.13 7.64 24.99
N GLU A 62 -4.75 8.53 24.21
CA GLU A 62 -6.20 8.59 24.10
C GLU A 62 -6.74 7.25 23.57
N VAL A 63 -7.85 6.76 24.13
CA VAL A 63 -8.45 5.46 23.76
C VAL A 63 -8.69 5.34 22.24
N ASN A 64 -9.07 6.45 21.60
CA ASN A 64 -9.27 6.53 20.15
C ASN A 64 -7.97 6.38 19.33
N ASN A 65 -6.81 6.64 19.93
CA ASN A 65 -5.48 6.51 19.33
C ASN A 65 -4.86 5.13 19.59
N VAL A 66 -5.17 4.48 20.70
CA VAL A 66 -4.71 3.11 21.02
C VAL A 66 -5.06 2.13 19.90
N ARG A 67 -6.23 2.26 19.27
CA ARG A 67 -6.65 1.42 18.14
C ARG A 67 -5.75 1.53 16.90
N LEU A 68 -4.88 2.55 16.83
CA LEU A 68 -3.93 2.81 15.75
C LEU A 68 -2.50 2.36 16.11
N TRP A 69 -2.27 1.79 17.29
CA TRP A 69 -0.94 1.31 17.69
C TRP A 69 -0.52 0.07 16.91
N LEU A 70 -1.49 -0.79 16.57
CA LEU A 70 -1.27 -1.95 15.72
C LEU A 70 -1.39 -1.55 14.25
N LEU A 71 -0.43 -2.01 13.44
CA LEU A 71 -0.43 -1.80 12.02
C LEU A 71 -1.46 -2.70 11.32
N LYS A 72 -2.49 -2.09 10.74
CA LYS A 72 -3.62 -2.82 10.14
C LYS A 72 -3.68 -2.77 8.63
N LYS A 73 -2.97 -1.81 8.03
CA LYS A 73 -2.97 -1.56 6.59
C LYS A 73 -1.55 -1.29 6.13
N PHE A 74 -1.16 -1.95 5.05
CA PHE A 74 0.11 -1.78 4.37
C PHE A 74 -0.19 -1.23 3.00
N SER A 75 0.58 -0.24 2.57
CA SER A 75 0.54 0.17 1.17
C SER A 75 1.94 0.38 0.63
N VAL A 76 2.09 -0.02 -0.63
CA VAL A 76 3.27 0.22 -1.45
C VAL A 76 2.81 0.55 -2.86
N PHE A 77 3.69 1.14 -3.64
CA PHE A 77 3.41 1.49 -5.01
C PHE A 77 4.62 1.18 -5.86
N PHE A 78 4.37 0.90 -7.13
CA PHE A 78 5.38 0.52 -8.11
C PHE A 78 5.34 1.50 -9.26
N ILE A 79 6.51 1.95 -9.68
CA ILE A 79 6.71 2.99 -10.69
C ILE A 79 7.50 2.36 -11.83
N PRO A 80 7.16 2.61 -13.11
CA PRO A 80 8.02 2.22 -14.22
C PRO A 80 9.45 2.73 -14.03
N GLU A 81 10.46 1.90 -14.32
CA GLU A 81 11.87 2.24 -14.06
C GLU A 81 12.25 3.59 -14.71
N GLU A 82 11.77 3.86 -15.92
CA GLU A 82 12.02 5.09 -16.67
C GLU A 82 11.49 6.38 -16.01
N LYS A 83 10.51 6.28 -15.10
CA LYS A 83 9.87 7.43 -14.44
C LYS A 83 10.50 7.79 -13.10
N THR A 84 11.51 7.04 -12.65
CA THR A 84 12.10 7.23 -11.32
C THR A 84 13.60 6.96 -11.30
N ALA A 85 14.28 7.46 -10.27
CA ALA A 85 15.70 7.25 -10.07
C ALA A 85 16.00 6.83 -8.62
N LEU A 86 16.97 5.92 -8.45
CA LEU A 86 17.47 5.52 -7.15
C LEU A 86 18.46 6.56 -6.62
N ARG A 87 18.20 7.10 -5.42
CA ARG A 87 19.11 8.05 -4.75
C ARG A 87 19.13 7.81 -3.25
N GLY A 88 20.30 7.47 -2.71
CA GLY A 88 20.51 7.29 -1.27
C GLY A 88 19.58 6.25 -0.62
N GLY A 89 19.34 5.12 -1.30
CA GLY A 89 18.46 4.05 -0.82
C GLY A 89 16.95 4.33 -0.91
N GLY A 90 16.56 5.51 -1.41
CA GLY A 90 15.17 5.84 -1.76
C GLY A 90 14.98 6.00 -3.28
N THR A 91 13.74 6.25 -3.69
CA THR A 91 13.40 6.66 -5.06
C THR A 91 13.10 8.15 -5.11
N ILE A 92 13.30 8.75 -6.29
CA ILE A 92 12.87 10.10 -6.64
C ILE A 92 12.11 10.02 -7.95
N THR A 93 10.78 10.06 -7.83
CA THR A 93 9.86 10.01 -8.96
C THR A 93 9.51 11.42 -9.42
N LYS A 94 9.63 11.66 -10.72
CA LYS A 94 9.18 12.92 -11.33
C LYS A 94 7.68 12.84 -11.60
N ILE A 95 6.94 13.87 -11.18
CA ILE A 95 5.53 14.01 -11.54
C ILE A 95 5.47 14.76 -12.86
N ASP A 96 5.15 14.03 -13.92
CA ASP A 96 4.77 14.57 -15.23
C ASP A 96 3.30 14.23 -15.53
N LYS A 97 2.79 14.69 -16.68
CA LYS A 97 1.38 14.49 -17.05
C LYS A 97 1.01 13.03 -17.28
N ASP A 98 2.01 12.17 -17.53
CA ASP A 98 1.83 10.78 -17.92
C ASP A 98 2.20 9.83 -16.78
N LEU A 99 2.45 10.36 -15.57
CA LEU A 99 2.81 9.54 -14.42
C LEU A 99 1.63 8.66 -14.02
N LYS A 100 1.84 7.36 -14.18
CA LYS A 100 0.99 6.29 -13.67
C LYS A 100 1.81 5.40 -12.76
N ILE A 101 1.19 4.88 -11.72
CA ILE A 101 1.80 3.93 -10.79
C ILE A 101 0.86 2.77 -10.54
N LEU A 102 1.42 1.59 -10.27
CA LEU A 102 0.67 0.51 -9.66
C LEU A 102 0.62 0.73 -8.14
N TYR A 103 -0.53 0.48 -7.52
CA TYR A 103 -0.74 0.74 -6.10
C TYR A 103 -1.30 -0.49 -5.39
N LEU A 104 -0.54 -1.00 -4.43
CA LEU A 104 -0.86 -2.18 -3.63
C LEU A 104 -1.23 -1.78 -2.22
N ARG A 105 -2.36 -2.32 -1.75
CA ARG A 105 -2.86 -2.13 -0.41
C ARG A 105 -3.26 -3.46 0.20
N ILE A 106 -2.62 -3.86 1.29
CA ILE A 106 -3.01 -5.01 2.10
C ILE A 106 -3.74 -4.49 3.33
N VAL A 107 -5.01 -4.86 3.49
CA VAL A 107 -5.86 -4.43 4.61
C VAL A 107 -6.11 -5.67 5.47
N LEU A 108 -5.41 -5.77 6.60
CA LEU A 108 -5.53 -6.91 7.51
C LEU A 108 -6.74 -6.80 8.43
N ASN A 109 -7.10 -5.57 8.82
CA ASN A 109 -8.24 -5.32 9.71
C ASN A 109 -8.80 -3.91 9.47
N ASP A 110 -10.08 -3.82 9.13
CA ASP A 110 -10.83 -2.57 9.01
C ASP A 110 -12.31 -2.81 9.31
N LYS A 111 -13.04 -1.76 9.72
CA LYS A 111 -14.48 -1.86 10.00
C LYS A 111 -15.30 -2.26 8.77
N ASN A 112 -14.78 -2.01 7.57
CA ASN A 112 -15.49 -2.21 6.30
C ASN A 112 -15.11 -3.52 5.58
N ILE A 113 -14.33 -4.40 6.22
CA ILE A 113 -13.96 -5.71 5.66
C ILE A 113 -14.32 -6.82 6.65
N LYS A 114 -14.72 -7.99 6.13
CA LYS A 114 -15.02 -9.18 6.94
C LYS A 114 -13.79 -10.07 7.17
N GLU A 115 -12.80 -9.94 6.29
CA GLU A 115 -11.57 -10.72 6.27
C GLU A 115 -10.45 -9.86 5.63
N PRO A 116 -9.17 -10.22 5.82
CA PRO A 116 -8.04 -9.56 5.18
C PRO A 116 -8.16 -9.53 3.65
N VAL A 117 -7.87 -8.39 3.05
CA VAL A 117 -8.00 -8.18 1.61
C VAL A 117 -6.76 -7.54 1.02
N VAL A 118 -6.53 -7.81 -0.26
CA VAL A 118 -5.54 -7.13 -1.08
C VAL A 118 -6.24 -6.33 -2.16
N CYS A 119 -5.92 -5.05 -2.26
CA CYS A 119 -6.35 -4.17 -3.33
C CYS A 119 -5.14 -3.83 -4.20
N PHE A 120 -5.20 -4.10 -5.50
CA PHE A 120 -4.13 -3.77 -6.44
C PHE A 120 -4.69 -3.19 -7.74
N GLY A 121 -4.00 -2.23 -8.32
CA GLY A 121 -4.43 -1.58 -9.55
C GLY A 121 -3.60 -0.34 -9.85
N VAL A 122 -4.17 0.63 -10.55
CA VAL A 122 -3.45 1.80 -11.06
C VAL A 122 -3.95 3.08 -10.40
N LEU A 123 -3.00 3.98 -10.11
CA LEU A 123 -3.26 5.40 -9.89
C LEU A 123 -2.68 6.19 -11.07
N TYR A 124 -3.47 7.12 -11.61
CA TYR A 124 -3.17 7.89 -12.82
C TYR A 124 -3.72 9.32 -12.69
N ASN A 125 -3.42 10.18 -13.67
CA ASN A 125 -3.74 11.61 -13.63
C ASN A 125 -3.29 12.27 -12.32
N ILE A 126 -2.04 11.99 -11.95
CA ILE A 126 -1.42 12.46 -10.71
C ILE A 126 -0.94 13.89 -10.90
N GLU A 127 -1.60 14.84 -10.27
CA GLU A 127 -1.29 16.26 -10.41
C GLU A 127 -0.88 16.87 -9.07
N LYS A 128 0.24 17.61 -9.09
CA LYS A 128 0.65 18.47 -7.98
C LYS A 128 -0.16 19.77 -8.01
N LYS A 129 -0.80 20.12 -6.90
CA LYS A 129 -1.45 21.43 -6.69
C LYS A 129 -0.42 22.48 -6.28
N SER A 130 -0.57 23.69 -6.84
CA SER A 130 0.36 24.81 -6.66
C SER A 130 0.10 25.66 -5.41
N LYS A 131 -1.06 25.50 -4.75
CA LYS A 131 -1.55 26.41 -3.71
C LYS A 131 -0.84 26.27 -2.35
N THR A 132 0.08 25.32 -2.19
CA THR A 132 0.73 25.03 -0.90
C THR A 132 2.12 24.43 -1.11
N LYS A 133 2.98 24.55 -0.09
CA LYS A 133 4.30 23.92 -0.08
C LYS A 133 4.15 22.41 -0.29
N TRP A 134 4.67 21.94 -1.41
CA TRP A 134 4.70 20.54 -1.77
C TRP A 134 5.58 19.73 -0.83
N PHE A 135 5.32 18.42 -0.76
CA PHE A 135 6.21 17.46 -0.14
C PHE A 135 7.63 17.56 -0.73
N SER A 136 8.65 17.09 -0.01
CA SER A 136 10.01 17.14 -0.58
C SER A 136 10.15 16.22 -1.79
N LYS A 137 9.33 15.16 -1.88
CA LYS A 137 9.23 14.26 -3.03
C LYS A 137 7.88 13.56 -3.14
N PHE A 138 7.61 12.97 -4.30
CA PHE A 138 6.35 12.29 -4.61
C PHE A 138 6.04 11.14 -3.65
N GLU A 139 7.05 10.35 -3.27
CA GLU A 139 6.88 9.18 -2.42
C GLU A 139 6.25 9.51 -1.06
N GLN A 140 6.46 10.74 -0.55
CA GLN A 140 5.84 11.20 0.69
C GLN A 140 4.35 11.50 0.53
N ALA A 141 3.90 11.85 -0.69
CA ALA A 141 2.49 12.07 -0.99
C ALA A 141 1.67 10.78 -0.84
N MET A 142 2.28 9.61 -1.02
CA MET A 142 1.59 8.32 -0.84
C MET A 142 1.14 8.11 0.61
N SER A 143 1.96 8.52 1.59
CA SER A 143 1.55 8.51 3.00
C SER A 143 0.40 9.49 3.29
N ASN A 144 0.28 10.58 2.53
CA ASN A 144 -0.86 11.50 2.64
C ASN A 144 -2.17 10.87 2.13
N LEU A 145 -2.09 10.01 1.10
CA LEU A 145 -3.25 9.26 0.62
C LEU A 145 -3.75 8.28 1.68
N GLU A 146 -2.84 7.52 2.32
CA GLU A 146 -3.20 6.62 3.41
C GLU A 146 -3.74 7.34 4.65
N TYR A 147 -3.22 8.52 4.98
CA TYR A 147 -3.78 9.32 6.07
C TYR A 147 -5.24 9.75 5.81
N ASN A 148 -5.61 9.91 4.54
CA ASN A 148 -6.97 10.27 4.12
C ASN A 148 -7.74 9.06 3.59
N ASP A 149 -7.44 7.86 4.08
CA ASP A 149 -7.90 6.62 3.45
C ASP A 149 -9.42 6.54 3.24
N TYR A 150 -10.20 6.99 4.22
CA TYR A 150 -11.67 6.99 4.15
C TYR A 150 -12.23 7.88 3.04
N LYS A 151 -11.47 8.88 2.57
CA LYS A 151 -11.82 9.72 1.42
C LYS A 151 -11.29 9.14 0.14
N VAL A 152 -10.00 8.79 0.12
CA VAL A 152 -9.30 8.33 -1.10
C VAL A 152 -9.86 6.99 -1.58
N PHE A 153 -10.06 6.05 -0.67
CA PHE A 153 -10.41 4.66 -1.00
C PHE A 153 -11.86 4.32 -0.66
N LYS A 154 -12.74 5.33 -0.65
CA LYS A 154 -14.18 5.13 -0.44
C LYS A 154 -14.79 4.25 -1.53
N ASP A 155 -14.41 4.50 -2.79
CA ASP A 155 -14.73 3.66 -3.94
C ASP A 155 -13.42 3.30 -4.66
N ILE A 156 -12.89 2.13 -4.34
CA ILE A 156 -11.62 1.65 -4.91
C ILE A 156 -11.72 1.38 -6.42
N LYS A 157 -12.91 1.15 -6.98
CA LYS A 157 -13.10 0.92 -8.42
C LYS A 157 -13.10 2.22 -9.21
N LYS A 158 -13.29 3.36 -8.54
CA LYS A 158 -13.29 4.68 -9.14
C LYS A 158 -12.79 5.70 -8.12
N ILE A 159 -11.48 5.71 -7.92
CA ILE A 159 -10.80 6.71 -7.11
C ILE A 159 -10.80 8.01 -7.90
N ASP A 160 -11.36 9.06 -7.29
CA ASP A 160 -11.30 10.43 -7.76
C ASP A 160 -11.14 11.33 -6.54
N TYR A 161 -9.90 11.69 -6.23
CA TYR A 161 -9.56 12.38 -5.00
C TYR A 161 -8.75 13.63 -5.28
N GLU A 162 -9.14 14.72 -4.60
CA GLU A 162 -8.43 15.98 -4.63
C GLU A 162 -8.31 16.54 -3.21
N ASN A 163 -7.11 17.01 -2.87
CA ASN A 163 -6.91 17.88 -1.71
C ASN A 163 -6.01 19.07 -2.06
N ILE A 164 -5.59 19.82 -1.04
CA ILE A 164 -4.74 21.01 -1.22
C ILE A 164 -3.35 20.72 -1.80
N TYR A 165 -2.88 19.46 -1.76
CA TYR A 165 -1.57 19.03 -2.23
C TYR A 165 -1.66 18.34 -3.59
N ILE A 166 -2.53 17.34 -3.72
CA ILE A 166 -2.53 16.39 -4.84
C ILE A 166 -3.94 16.15 -5.36
N LYS A 167 -4.03 15.93 -6.67
CA LYS A 167 -5.19 15.31 -7.32
C LYS A 167 -4.75 13.98 -7.91
N VAL A 168 -5.56 12.95 -7.75
CA VAL A 168 -5.28 11.59 -8.23
C VAL A 168 -6.55 10.89 -8.60
N GLN A 169 -6.50 10.14 -9.70
CA GLN A 169 -7.52 9.19 -10.10
C GLN A 169 -6.98 7.77 -10.02
N GLY A 170 -7.86 6.78 -10.00
CA GLY A 170 -7.42 5.39 -9.92
C GLY A 170 -8.51 4.35 -9.99
N GLU A 171 -8.08 3.13 -10.23
CA GLU A 171 -8.91 1.94 -10.31
C GLU A 171 -8.14 0.77 -9.70
N LEU A 172 -8.67 0.21 -8.60
CA LEU A 172 -8.11 -0.93 -7.89
C LEU A 172 -9.09 -2.10 -7.89
N ILE A 173 -8.52 -3.30 -7.94
CA ILE A 173 -9.22 -4.58 -7.87
C ILE A 173 -9.00 -5.16 -6.49
N LYS A 174 -10.07 -5.60 -5.85
CA LYS A 174 -10.06 -6.19 -4.51
C LYS A 174 -10.19 -7.71 -4.61
N ASN A 175 -9.27 -8.41 -3.94
CA ASN A 175 -9.31 -9.84 -3.73
C ASN A 175 -9.22 -10.16 -2.23
N SER A 176 -9.75 -11.31 -1.83
CA SER A 176 -9.46 -11.87 -0.51
C SER A 176 -7.97 -12.20 -0.42
N LEU A 177 -7.33 -11.95 0.72
CA LEU A 177 -5.94 -12.33 0.92
C LEU A 177 -5.79 -13.87 1.01
N PHE A 178 -6.82 -14.56 1.51
CA PHE A 178 -6.83 -16.03 1.62
C PHE A 178 -6.96 -16.74 0.26
N GLU A 179 -7.32 -15.99 -0.77
CA GLU A 179 -7.41 -16.46 -2.14
C GLU A 179 -6.08 -16.38 -2.92
N ILE A 180 -5.03 -15.86 -2.27
CA ILE A 180 -3.68 -15.68 -2.80
C ILE A 180 -2.77 -16.67 -2.08
N THR A 181 -2.61 -17.86 -2.65
CA THR A 181 -1.95 -19.01 -2.00
C THR A 181 -0.58 -19.34 -2.58
N ASP A 182 -0.29 -18.84 -3.78
CA ASP A 182 0.88 -19.21 -4.58
C ASP A 182 1.15 -18.17 -5.68
N SER A 183 2.31 -18.29 -6.35
CA SER A 183 2.72 -17.40 -7.42
C SER A 183 1.73 -17.33 -8.59
N GLU A 184 1.06 -18.44 -8.92
CA GLU A 184 0.08 -18.49 -9.99
C GLU A 184 -1.16 -17.65 -9.67
N SER A 185 -1.65 -17.74 -8.43
CA SER A 185 -2.74 -16.92 -7.91
C SER A 185 -2.36 -15.44 -7.86
N ILE A 186 -1.11 -15.10 -7.52
CA ILE A 186 -0.59 -13.73 -7.58
C ILE A 186 -0.68 -13.22 -9.02
N VAL A 187 -0.14 -13.96 -9.99
CA VAL A 187 -0.15 -13.53 -11.39
C VAL A 187 -1.59 -13.34 -11.90
N LYS A 188 -2.46 -14.33 -11.67
CA LYS A 188 -3.83 -14.33 -12.20
C LYS A 188 -4.75 -13.30 -11.54
N LYS A 189 -4.68 -13.13 -10.21
CA LYS A 189 -5.62 -12.30 -9.45
C LYS A 189 -5.10 -10.89 -9.16
N ILE A 190 -3.79 -10.69 -9.13
CA ILE A 190 -3.14 -9.43 -8.77
C ILE A 190 -2.48 -8.81 -10.00
N ILE A 191 -1.47 -9.46 -10.57
CA ILE A 191 -0.58 -8.85 -11.59
C ILE A 191 -1.32 -8.58 -12.89
N ASN A 192 -1.83 -9.61 -13.56
CA ASN A 192 -2.43 -9.49 -14.89
C ASN A 192 -3.61 -8.49 -14.92
N PRO A 193 -4.56 -8.55 -13.97
CA PRO A 193 -5.66 -7.59 -13.96
C PRO A 193 -5.18 -6.14 -13.75
N SER A 194 -4.15 -5.93 -12.93
CA SER A 194 -3.64 -4.60 -12.61
C SER A 194 -2.78 -4.02 -13.74
N LEU A 195 -1.96 -4.83 -14.41
CA LEU A 195 -1.25 -4.43 -15.62
C LEU A 195 -2.21 -4.08 -16.75
N LYS A 196 -3.30 -4.83 -16.91
CA LYS A 196 -4.36 -4.50 -17.87
C LYS A 196 -4.96 -3.13 -17.59
N LEU A 197 -5.19 -2.77 -16.32
CA LEU A 197 -5.63 -1.44 -15.95
C LEU A 197 -4.56 -0.37 -16.23
N PHE A 198 -3.30 -0.65 -15.88
CA PHE A 198 -2.18 0.26 -16.08
C PHE A 198 -1.93 0.62 -17.55
N ARG A 199 -2.07 -0.36 -18.45
CA ARG A 199 -1.88 -0.20 -19.90
C ARG A 199 -3.12 0.37 -20.60
N LYS A 200 -4.29 0.31 -19.97
CA LYS A 200 -5.56 0.86 -20.50
C LYS A 200 -5.67 2.37 -20.30
N HIS A 201 -5.34 2.85 -19.09
CA HIS A 201 -5.33 4.27 -18.74
C HIS A 201 -4.01 4.91 -19.15
#